data_AF-A0A7K7ZHL5-F1
#
_entry.id   AF-A0A7K7ZHL5-F1
#
_cell.length_a   1.000
_cell.length_b   1.000
_cell.length_c   1.000
_cell.angle_alpha   90.00
_cell.angle_beta   90.00
_cell.angle_gamma   90.00
#
_symmetry.space_group_name_H-M   'P 1'
#
loop_
_entity.id
_entity.type
_entity.pdbx_description
1 polymer ?
#
loop_
_entity_poly.entity_id
_entity_poly.type
_entity_poly.pdbx_seq_one_letter_code
_entity_poly.pdbx_strand_id
1 'polypeptide(L)'
;QLLRAHVDRAPQVTPEFGREMAHSLLGVLVAFLHSFQRKVERFLEAPGEVPPPDGAPGRAIALANCCPPFRAFAERLAQFGHPESEEPRRQAHAALDRVTRACGHVLTRRLFEDLKPYFGKLMKRKWLTSSDAFDAIVMLITGFAQTLRPLHPEPHQVLVSELHRRVLIEYVRPLLQGRLVCTSAKARARVAARLGDEARQLRELFTRLDSASPWLDSVVPRLRELLVLEDTAALQMEVGALARDFPDVRRRHVAALLDARGLRAQGPRREILGVLQDLGGSEAEPGPPRHRTFFSELPATRPVRCLPFHLPRLRLPRRSPARP
;
A
#
# COMPACT_ATOMS: atom_id res chain seq x y z
N GLN A 1 -8.43 -34.88 0.47
CA GLN A 1 -8.40 -36.17 -0.25
C GLN A 1 -9.72 -36.92 -0.09
N LEU A 2 -10.20 -37.14 1.14
CA LEU A 2 -11.49 -37.80 1.42
C LEU A 2 -12.66 -37.25 0.58
N LEU A 3 -12.88 -35.94 0.58
CA LEU A 3 -14.01 -35.32 -0.12
C LEU A 3 -13.92 -35.37 -1.65
N ARG A 4 -12.71 -35.43 -2.23
CA ARG A 4 -12.55 -35.41 -3.70
C ARG A 4 -13.15 -36.66 -4.34
N ALA A 5 -12.90 -37.82 -3.75
CA ALA A 5 -13.42 -39.09 -4.25
C ALA A 5 -14.95 -39.14 -4.30
N HIS A 6 -15.63 -38.45 -3.37
CA HIS A 6 -17.09 -38.34 -3.38
C HIS A 6 -17.59 -37.35 -4.45
N VAL A 7 -16.90 -36.21 -4.59
CA VAL A 7 -17.20 -35.20 -5.62
C VAL A 7 -17.06 -35.76 -7.04
N ASP A 8 -16.05 -36.58 -7.30
CA ASP A 8 -15.81 -37.15 -8.64
C ASP A 8 -16.83 -38.25 -9.03
N ARG A 9 -17.48 -38.88 -8.04
CA ARG A 9 -18.43 -39.98 -8.25
C ARG A 9 -19.89 -39.52 -8.36
N ALA A 10 -20.29 -38.46 -7.67
CA ALA A 10 -21.69 -38.02 -7.66
C ALA A 10 -22.29 -37.67 -9.03
N PRO A 11 -21.55 -37.04 -9.97
CA PRO A 11 -22.08 -36.74 -11.30
C PRO A 11 -22.34 -37.98 -12.14
N GLN A 12 -21.76 -39.12 -11.76
CA GLN A 12 -21.98 -40.41 -12.41
C GLN A 12 -23.34 -41.02 -12.03
N VAL A 13 -23.98 -40.52 -10.96
CA VAL A 13 -25.33 -40.92 -10.56
C VAL A 13 -26.36 -40.12 -11.34
N THR A 14 -26.39 -38.80 -11.15
CA THR A 14 -27.11 -37.84 -12.01
C THR A 14 -26.40 -36.47 -11.98
N PRO A 15 -26.47 -35.67 -13.06
CA PRO A 15 -25.93 -34.31 -13.08
C PRO A 15 -26.54 -33.40 -12.00
N GLU A 16 -27.85 -33.52 -11.77
CA GLU A 16 -28.59 -32.76 -10.75
C GLU A 16 -28.07 -33.07 -9.34
N PHE A 17 -27.91 -34.36 -9.02
CA PHE A 17 -27.36 -34.77 -7.73
C PHE A 17 -25.92 -34.25 -7.54
N GLY A 18 -25.09 -34.30 -8.57
CA GLY A 18 -23.75 -33.71 -8.55
C GLY A 18 -23.75 -32.23 -8.20
N ARG A 19 -24.69 -31.46 -8.77
CA ARG A 19 -24.86 -30.01 -8.51
C ARG A 19 -25.26 -29.72 -7.07
N GLU A 20 -26.31 -30.36 -6.58
CA GLU A 20 -26.83 -30.17 -5.21
C GLU A 20 -25.80 -30.57 -4.15
N MET A 21 -25.12 -31.70 -4.37
CA MET A 21 -24.08 -32.18 -3.46
C MET A 21 -22.88 -31.23 -3.45
N ALA A 22 -22.44 -30.75 -4.62
CA ALA A 22 -21.33 -29.80 -4.70
C ALA A 22 -21.64 -28.47 -4.00
N HIS A 23 -22.86 -27.95 -4.17
CA HIS A 23 -23.33 -26.75 -3.47
C HIS A 23 -23.35 -26.95 -1.94
N SER A 24 -23.96 -28.04 -1.48
CA SER A 24 -24.01 -28.39 -0.05
C SER A 24 -22.61 -28.52 0.56
N LEU A 25 -21.70 -29.19 -0.16
CA LEU A 25 -20.33 -29.39 0.28
C LEU A 25 -19.53 -28.07 0.31
N LEU A 26 -19.81 -27.15 -0.61
CA LEU A 26 -19.22 -25.82 -0.62
C LEU A 26 -19.66 -25.03 0.62
N GLY A 27 -20.93 -25.14 1.03
CA GLY A 27 -21.42 -24.56 2.29
C GLY A 27 -20.70 -25.11 3.52
N VAL A 28 -20.50 -26.43 3.60
CA VAL A 28 -19.73 -27.06 4.69
C VAL A 28 -18.27 -26.60 4.68
N LEU A 29 -17.67 -26.48 3.49
CA LEU A 29 -16.30 -25.97 3.34
C LEU A 29 -16.19 -24.53 3.86
N VAL A 30 -17.15 -23.65 3.56
CA VAL A 30 -17.16 -22.27 4.08
C VAL A 30 -17.17 -22.26 5.60
N ALA A 31 -18.04 -23.05 6.24
CA ALA A 31 -18.10 -23.14 7.70
C ALA A 31 -16.77 -23.62 8.31
N PHE A 32 -16.14 -24.62 7.69
CA PHE A 32 -14.81 -25.09 8.06
C PHE A 32 -13.77 -23.98 7.91
N LEU A 33 -13.74 -23.28 6.77
CA LEU A 33 -12.75 -22.24 6.49
C LEU A 33 -12.88 -21.04 7.44
N HIS A 34 -14.08 -20.65 7.84
CA HIS A 34 -14.28 -19.64 8.88
C HIS A 34 -13.78 -20.11 10.27
N SER A 35 -13.94 -21.39 10.59
CA SER A 35 -13.37 -21.98 11.82
C SER A 35 -11.84 -22.03 11.76
N PHE A 36 -11.28 -22.46 10.63
CA PHE A 36 -9.85 -22.49 10.36
C PHE A 36 -9.23 -21.09 10.46
N GLN A 37 -9.82 -20.09 9.78
CA GLN A 37 -9.39 -18.69 9.82
C GLN A 37 -9.27 -18.19 11.27
N ARG A 38 -10.35 -18.31 12.07
CA ARG A 38 -10.36 -17.85 13.46
C ARG A 38 -9.30 -18.54 14.33
N LYS A 39 -9.07 -19.85 14.10
CA LYS A 39 -8.04 -20.61 14.83
C LYS A 39 -6.63 -20.18 14.44
N VAL A 40 -6.39 -19.92 13.14
CA VAL A 40 -5.09 -19.40 12.67
C VAL A 40 -4.82 -18.02 13.24
N GLU A 41 -5.78 -17.09 13.15
CA GLU A 41 -5.64 -15.73 13.71
C GLU A 41 -5.29 -15.79 15.20
N ARG A 42 -6.03 -16.57 16.00
CA ARG A 42 -5.73 -16.75 17.43
C ARG A 42 -4.35 -17.38 17.67
N PHE A 43 -3.96 -18.37 16.88
CA PHE A 43 -2.67 -19.03 17.01
C PHE A 43 -1.51 -18.09 16.69
N LEU A 44 -1.68 -17.17 15.72
CA LEU A 44 -0.69 -16.18 15.33
C LEU A 44 -0.67 -14.97 16.29
N GLU A 45 -1.79 -14.63 16.92
CA GLU A 45 -1.92 -13.51 17.87
C GLU A 45 -1.56 -13.86 19.32
N ALA A 46 -1.56 -15.15 19.69
CA ALA A 46 -1.32 -15.59 21.07
C ALA A 46 -0.05 -14.94 21.64
N PRO A 47 -0.15 -14.13 22.73
CA PRO A 47 1.01 -13.57 23.38
C PRO A 47 1.89 -14.72 23.85
N GLY A 48 3.18 -14.66 23.54
CA GLY A 48 4.12 -15.72 23.84
C GLY A 48 4.26 -15.94 25.35
N GLU A 49 3.40 -16.79 25.93
CA GLU A 49 3.68 -17.43 27.23
C GLU A 49 4.85 -18.41 27.11
N VAL A 50 5.25 -18.75 25.88
CA VAL A 50 6.50 -19.44 25.54
C VAL A 50 7.06 -18.77 24.29
N PRO A 51 8.36 -18.42 24.22
CA PRO A 51 8.95 -17.93 22.98
C PRO A 51 8.66 -18.95 21.88
N PRO A 52 8.15 -18.55 20.70
CA PRO A 52 7.97 -19.54 19.64
C PRO A 52 9.37 -20.03 19.27
N PRO A 53 9.66 -21.33 19.39
CA PRO A 53 11.00 -21.87 19.10
C PRO A 53 11.23 -21.66 17.61
N ASP A 54 12.21 -20.82 17.22
CA ASP A 54 12.87 -20.67 15.90
C ASP A 54 12.07 -21.05 14.62
N GLY A 55 10.75 -20.90 14.64
CA GLY A 55 9.85 -21.63 13.74
C GLY A 55 8.50 -20.96 13.52
N ALA A 56 8.28 -19.77 14.11
CA ALA A 56 7.09 -18.96 13.81
C ALA A 56 6.97 -18.63 12.30
N PRO A 57 8.05 -18.24 11.59
CA PRO A 57 7.99 -18.04 10.14
C PRO A 57 7.64 -19.33 9.39
N GLY A 58 8.26 -20.46 9.77
CA GLY A 58 7.98 -21.76 9.16
C GLY A 58 6.51 -22.19 9.31
N ARG A 59 5.91 -21.97 10.48
CA ARG A 59 4.49 -22.25 10.72
C ARG A 59 3.58 -21.33 9.92
N ALA A 60 3.88 -20.03 9.86
CA ALA A 60 3.11 -19.08 9.05
C ALA A 60 3.15 -19.44 7.55
N ILE A 61 4.31 -19.87 7.04
CA ILE A 61 4.48 -20.36 5.67
C ILE A 61 3.64 -21.63 5.44
N ALA A 62 3.71 -22.60 6.35
CA ALA A 62 2.93 -23.83 6.24
C ALA A 62 1.42 -23.56 6.20
N LEU A 63 0.92 -22.68 7.08
CA LEU A 63 -0.48 -22.27 7.11
C LEU A 63 -0.91 -21.52 5.84
N ALA A 64 -0.06 -20.62 5.32
CA ALA A 64 -0.32 -19.94 4.06
C ALA A 64 -0.39 -20.93 2.88
N ASN A 65 0.50 -21.93 2.84
CA ASN A 65 0.52 -22.97 1.81
C ASN A 65 -0.68 -23.92 1.85
N CYS A 66 -1.43 -23.97 2.95
CA CYS A 66 -2.71 -24.69 3.00
C CYS A 66 -3.79 -24.00 2.15
N CYS A 67 -3.67 -22.69 1.85
CA CYS A 67 -4.75 -21.93 1.21
C CYS A 67 -5.01 -22.33 -0.26
N PRO A 68 -4.00 -22.46 -1.15
CA PRO A 68 -4.25 -22.76 -2.57
C PRO A 68 -5.00 -24.08 -2.82
N PRO A 69 -4.68 -25.21 -2.13
CA PRO A 69 -5.45 -26.43 -2.28
C PRO A 69 -6.93 -26.30 -1.90
N PHE A 70 -7.25 -25.52 -0.86
CA PHE A 70 -8.64 -25.24 -0.47
C PHE A 70 -9.33 -24.34 -1.49
N ARG A 71 -8.66 -23.31 -2.00
CA ARG A 71 -9.21 -22.43 -3.04
C ARG A 71 -9.54 -23.21 -4.31
N ALA A 72 -8.60 -24.03 -4.79
CA ALA A 72 -8.81 -24.89 -5.95
C ALA A 72 -9.94 -25.90 -5.73
N PHE A 73 -10.21 -26.30 -4.49
CA PHE A 73 -11.35 -27.16 -4.18
C PHE A 73 -12.67 -26.40 -4.17
N ALA A 74 -12.74 -25.20 -3.59
CA ALA A 74 -13.92 -24.35 -3.65
C ALA A 74 -14.31 -24.01 -5.09
N GLU A 75 -13.33 -23.67 -5.94
CA GLU A 75 -13.56 -23.41 -7.37
C GLU A 75 -14.11 -24.63 -8.10
N ARG A 76 -13.55 -25.83 -7.87
CA ARG A 76 -14.08 -27.07 -8.44
C ARG A 76 -15.53 -27.35 -8.03
N LEU A 77 -15.90 -27.07 -6.78
CA LEU A 77 -17.29 -27.25 -6.33
C LEU A 77 -18.23 -26.25 -7.00
N ALA A 78 -17.78 -25.01 -7.21
CA ALA A 78 -18.57 -24.00 -7.91
C ALA A 78 -18.75 -24.30 -9.41
N GLN A 79 -17.77 -24.95 -10.05
CA GLN A 79 -17.82 -25.33 -11.48
C GLN A 79 -18.95 -26.30 -11.84
N PHE A 80 -19.56 -26.97 -10.85
CA PHE A 80 -20.78 -27.76 -11.08
C PHE A 80 -21.97 -26.90 -11.52
N GLY A 81 -21.93 -25.58 -11.31
CA GLY A 81 -22.88 -24.65 -11.92
C GLY A 81 -24.21 -24.52 -11.19
N HIS A 82 -24.25 -24.77 -9.87
CA HIS A 82 -25.42 -24.45 -9.07
C HIS A 82 -25.58 -22.91 -8.94
N PRO A 83 -26.77 -22.34 -9.16
CA PRO A 83 -26.97 -20.88 -9.24
C PRO A 83 -26.58 -20.14 -7.95
N GLU A 84 -26.72 -20.80 -6.80
CA GLU A 84 -26.44 -20.20 -5.49
C GLU A 84 -24.99 -20.44 -5.00
N SER A 85 -24.11 -21.04 -5.81
CA SER A 85 -22.72 -21.34 -5.39
C SER A 85 -21.79 -20.13 -5.38
N GLU A 86 -22.17 -19.03 -6.03
CA GLU A 86 -21.32 -17.84 -6.14
C GLU A 86 -21.02 -17.18 -4.79
N GLU A 87 -22.01 -17.07 -3.91
CA GLU A 87 -21.83 -16.43 -2.60
C GLU A 87 -20.98 -17.31 -1.66
N PRO A 88 -21.25 -18.61 -1.48
CA PRO A 88 -20.36 -19.50 -0.74
C PRO A 88 -18.92 -19.53 -1.30
N ARG A 89 -18.74 -19.52 -2.62
CA ARG A 89 -17.42 -19.44 -3.26
C ARG A 89 -16.67 -18.17 -2.83
N ARG A 90 -17.32 -17.01 -2.91
CA ARG A 90 -16.74 -15.74 -2.46
C ARG A 90 -16.38 -15.76 -0.97
N GLN A 91 -17.24 -16.32 -0.12
CA GLN A 91 -16.98 -16.43 1.32
C GLN A 91 -15.76 -17.32 1.62
N ALA A 92 -15.65 -18.47 0.94
CA ALA A 92 -14.50 -19.36 1.05
C ALA A 92 -13.20 -18.63 0.67
N HIS A 93 -13.21 -17.91 -0.45
CA HIS A 93 -12.05 -17.13 -0.92
C HIS A 93 -11.69 -16.02 0.08
N ALA A 94 -12.67 -15.29 0.60
CA ALA A 94 -12.44 -14.23 1.56
C ALA A 94 -11.83 -14.74 2.88
N ALA A 95 -12.26 -15.92 3.37
CA ALA A 95 -11.68 -16.55 4.55
C ALA A 95 -10.21 -16.94 4.33
N LEU A 96 -9.90 -17.54 3.18
CA LEU A 96 -8.53 -17.90 2.80
C LEU A 96 -7.63 -16.65 2.63
N ASP A 97 -8.15 -15.59 2.02
CA ASP A 97 -7.42 -14.32 1.89
C ASP A 97 -7.07 -13.72 3.26
N ARG A 98 -7.97 -13.83 4.24
CA ARG A 98 -7.71 -13.39 5.62
C ARG A 98 -6.58 -14.19 6.27
N VAL A 99 -6.57 -15.52 6.09
CA VAL A 99 -5.47 -16.38 6.56
C VAL A 99 -4.14 -15.98 5.92
N THR A 100 -4.08 -15.85 4.60
CA THR A 100 -2.86 -15.45 3.89
C THR A 100 -2.35 -14.09 4.37
N ARG A 101 -3.24 -13.11 4.57
CA ARG A 101 -2.87 -11.79 5.12
C ARG A 101 -2.35 -11.87 6.56
N ALA A 102 -2.97 -12.66 7.42
CA ALA A 102 -2.52 -12.84 8.80
C ALA A 102 -1.11 -13.46 8.86
N CYS A 103 -0.86 -14.51 8.06
CA CYS A 103 0.48 -15.09 7.93
C CYS A 103 1.50 -14.07 7.40
N GLY A 104 1.14 -13.31 6.36
CA GLY A 104 1.98 -12.28 5.79
C GLY A 104 2.31 -11.15 6.78
N HIS A 105 1.38 -10.78 7.66
CA HIS A 105 1.62 -9.81 8.71
C HIS A 105 2.72 -10.28 9.68
N VAL A 106 2.62 -11.52 10.16
CA VAL A 106 3.62 -12.12 11.07
C VAL A 106 4.99 -12.21 10.39
N LEU A 107 5.03 -12.68 9.14
CA LEU A 107 6.28 -12.81 8.39
C LEU A 107 6.97 -11.47 8.17
N THR A 108 6.21 -10.43 7.82
CA THR A 108 6.78 -9.12 7.48
C THR A 108 7.04 -8.22 8.71
N ARG A 109 6.48 -8.56 9.89
CA ARG A 109 6.58 -7.71 11.09
C ARG A 109 8.03 -7.38 11.43
N ARG A 110 8.89 -8.40 11.55
CA ARG A 110 10.30 -8.20 11.92
C ARG A 110 11.07 -7.41 10.86
N LEU A 111 10.84 -7.71 9.58
CA LEU A 111 11.43 -6.97 8.48
C LEU A 111 11.13 -5.46 8.59
N PHE A 112 9.88 -5.08 8.86
CA PHE A 112 9.52 -3.66 8.97
C PHE A 112 10.08 -2.99 10.23
N GLU A 113 10.30 -3.73 11.31
CA GLU A 113 11.06 -3.23 12.47
C GLU A 113 12.50 -2.90 12.08
N ASP A 114 13.16 -3.80 11.34
CA ASP A 114 14.54 -3.66 10.89
C ASP A 114 14.71 -2.57 9.79
N LEU A 115 13.69 -2.37 8.94
CA LEU A 115 13.68 -1.33 7.89
C LEU A 115 13.43 0.08 8.43
N LYS A 116 12.68 0.22 9.53
CA LYS A 116 12.27 1.51 10.13
C LYS A 116 13.41 2.53 10.30
N PRO A 117 14.60 2.19 10.85
CA PRO A 117 15.68 3.16 10.99
C PRO A 117 16.20 3.70 9.65
N TYR A 118 16.13 2.91 8.57
CA TYR A 118 16.61 3.31 7.25
C TYR A 118 15.60 4.19 6.52
N PHE A 119 14.31 3.88 6.56
CA PHE A 119 13.26 4.79 6.09
C PHE A 119 13.30 6.14 6.81
N GLY A 120 13.63 6.12 8.11
CA GLY A 120 13.86 7.33 8.90
C GLY A 120 15.03 8.20 8.43
N LYS A 121 15.95 7.68 7.61
CA LYS A 121 17.10 8.42 7.05
C LYS A 121 16.82 9.02 5.66
N LEU A 122 15.79 8.54 4.97
CA LEU A 122 15.42 9.05 3.64
C LEU A 122 14.92 10.50 3.68
N MET A 123 15.13 11.22 2.58
CA MET A 123 14.72 12.63 2.41
C MET A 123 15.28 13.59 3.47
N LYS A 124 16.38 13.22 4.13
CA LYS A 124 17.16 14.08 5.05
C LYS A 124 18.40 14.62 4.34
N ARG A 125 19.14 15.52 4.99
CA ARG A 125 20.32 16.21 4.43
C ARG A 125 21.36 15.27 3.78
N LYS A 126 21.62 14.09 4.36
CA LYS A 126 22.60 13.11 3.82
C LYS A 126 22.07 12.25 2.67
N TRP A 127 20.76 12.16 2.48
CA TRP A 127 20.14 11.27 1.48
C TRP A 127 20.55 11.62 0.04
N LEU A 128 20.71 12.91 -0.27
CA LEU A 128 21.16 13.36 -1.59
C LEU A 128 22.65 13.10 -1.89
N THR A 129 23.42 12.62 -0.91
CA THR A 129 24.88 12.42 -1.03
C THR A 129 25.32 11.00 -0.68
N SER A 130 24.44 10.15 -0.14
CA SER A 130 24.74 8.78 0.27
C SER A 130 23.57 7.86 -0.05
N SER A 131 23.85 6.68 -0.57
CA SER A 131 22.88 5.63 -0.87
C SER A 131 22.74 4.59 0.24
N ASP A 132 23.61 4.61 1.25
CA ASP A 132 23.74 3.58 2.29
C ASP A 132 22.40 3.19 2.94
N ALA A 133 21.54 4.18 3.22
CA ALA A 133 20.23 3.91 3.82
C ALA A 133 19.28 3.20 2.85
N PHE A 134 19.31 3.57 1.57
CA PHE A 134 18.51 2.93 0.54
C PHE A 134 19.06 1.54 0.19
N ASP A 135 20.38 1.40 0.07
CA ASP A 135 21.06 0.14 -0.20
C ASP A 135 20.79 -0.88 0.91
N ALA A 136 20.78 -0.44 2.18
CA ALA A 136 20.39 -1.29 3.31
C ALA A 136 18.93 -1.75 3.23
N ILE A 137 18.00 -0.90 2.77
CA ILE A 137 16.60 -1.29 2.54
C ILE A 137 16.53 -2.38 1.49
N VAL A 138 17.19 -2.19 0.33
CA VAL A 138 17.23 -3.17 -0.76
C VAL A 138 17.84 -4.49 -0.29
N MET A 139 18.93 -4.44 0.47
CA MET A 139 19.62 -5.61 1.02
C MET A 139 18.72 -6.39 1.98
N LEU A 140 18.08 -5.71 2.94
CA LEU A 140 17.17 -6.36 3.91
C LEU A 140 15.97 -7.02 3.23
N ILE A 141 15.36 -6.36 2.24
CA ILE A 141 14.25 -6.94 1.47
C ILE A 141 14.72 -8.16 0.67
N THR A 142 15.90 -8.07 0.04
CA THR A 142 16.48 -9.18 -0.73
C THR A 142 16.84 -10.37 0.15
N GLY A 143 17.35 -10.13 1.36
CA GLY A 143 17.60 -11.16 2.36
C GLY A 143 16.30 -11.81 2.85
N PHE A 144 15.29 -10.99 3.15
CA PHE A 144 13.97 -11.48 3.55
C PHE A 144 13.30 -12.34 2.47
N ALA A 145 13.45 -12.00 1.20
CA ALA A 145 12.90 -12.78 0.09
C ALA A 145 13.36 -14.25 0.10
N GLN A 146 14.53 -14.55 0.68
CA GLN A 146 15.00 -15.92 0.83
C GLN A 146 14.10 -16.76 1.76
N THR A 147 13.50 -16.13 2.77
CA THR A 147 12.56 -16.77 3.69
C THR A 147 11.23 -17.12 3.02
N LEU A 148 10.90 -16.45 1.91
CA LEU A 148 9.65 -16.63 1.17
C LEU A 148 9.72 -17.77 0.16
N ARG A 149 10.91 -18.27 -0.21
CA ARG A 149 11.08 -19.34 -1.20
C ARG A 149 10.18 -20.56 -1.00
N PRO A 150 9.88 -21.03 0.23
CA PRO A 150 9.02 -22.20 0.41
C PRO A 150 7.52 -21.91 0.24
N LEU A 151 7.10 -20.66 0.05
CA LEU A 151 5.70 -20.33 -0.20
C LEU A 151 5.27 -20.82 -1.58
N HIS A 152 4.02 -21.26 -1.66
CA HIS A 152 3.37 -21.50 -2.95
C HIS A 152 3.19 -20.16 -3.72
N PRO A 153 3.09 -20.21 -5.07
CA PRO A 153 3.03 -19.00 -5.90
C PRO A 153 1.93 -18.01 -5.50
N GLU A 154 0.72 -18.49 -5.22
CA GLU A 154 -0.41 -17.61 -4.87
C GLU A 154 -0.16 -16.83 -3.54
N PRO A 155 0.13 -17.47 -2.39
CA PRO A 155 0.50 -16.75 -1.16
C PRO A 155 1.74 -15.87 -1.31
N HIS A 156 2.73 -16.31 -2.08
CA HIS A 156 3.94 -15.55 -2.36
C HIS A 156 3.61 -14.22 -3.05
N GLN A 157 2.85 -14.25 -4.15
CA GLN A 157 2.48 -13.05 -4.89
C GLN A 157 1.65 -12.07 -4.05
N VAL A 158 0.73 -12.58 -3.22
CA VAL A 158 -0.07 -11.75 -2.30
C VAL A 158 0.84 -11.04 -1.28
N LEU A 159 1.77 -11.78 -0.66
CA LEU A 159 2.67 -11.24 0.35
C LEU A 159 3.64 -10.22 -0.27
N VAL A 160 4.25 -10.54 -1.41
CA VAL A 160 5.18 -9.65 -2.10
C VAL A 160 4.47 -8.39 -2.59
N SER A 161 3.23 -8.49 -3.08
CA SER A 161 2.42 -7.32 -3.47
C SER A 161 2.16 -6.39 -2.29
N GLU A 162 1.83 -6.94 -1.12
CA GLU A 162 1.64 -6.13 0.09
C GLU A 162 2.96 -5.53 0.59
N LEU A 163 4.06 -6.28 0.50
CA LEU A 163 5.40 -5.77 0.81
C LEU A 163 5.78 -4.61 -0.11
N HIS A 164 5.53 -4.74 -1.42
CA HIS A 164 5.75 -3.69 -2.42
C HIS A 164 5.00 -2.41 -2.05
N ARG A 165 3.71 -2.54 -1.78
CA ARG A 165 2.83 -1.44 -1.38
C ARG A 165 3.35 -0.73 -0.13
N ARG A 166 3.62 -1.48 0.94
CA ARG A 166 4.09 -0.93 2.22
C ARG A 166 5.47 -0.29 2.13
N VAL A 167 6.39 -0.85 1.35
CA VAL A 167 7.72 -0.27 1.10
C VAL A 167 7.60 1.06 0.37
N LEU A 168 6.77 1.14 -0.67
CA LEU A 168 6.55 2.41 -1.39
C LEU A 168 5.83 3.46 -0.53
N ILE A 169 4.89 3.05 0.33
CA ILE A 169 4.27 3.95 1.31
C ILE A 169 5.34 4.53 2.23
N GLU A 170 6.20 3.71 2.84
CA GLU A 170 7.26 4.20 3.73
C GLU A 170 8.32 5.03 3.00
N TYR A 171 8.59 4.71 1.74
CA TYR A 171 9.49 5.48 0.88
C TYR A 171 8.96 6.88 0.57
N VAL A 172 7.67 6.99 0.20
CA VAL A 172 7.01 8.26 -0.17
C VAL A 172 6.64 9.10 1.05
N ARG A 173 6.35 8.46 2.19
CA ARG A 173 5.89 9.13 3.43
C ARG A 173 6.73 10.36 3.81
N PRO A 174 8.08 10.29 3.88
CA PRO A 174 8.93 11.47 4.15
C PRO A 174 8.69 12.68 3.24
N LEU A 175 8.41 12.44 1.95
CA LEU A 175 8.17 13.49 0.95
C LEU A 175 6.88 14.25 1.25
N LEU A 176 5.81 13.52 1.63
CA LEU A 176 4.51 14.11 1.97
C LEU A 176 4.42 14.64 3.41
N GLN A 177 5.45 14.41 4.22
CA GLN A 177 5.53 14.89 5.61
C GLN A 177 6.36 16.17 5.76
N GLY A 178 6.74 16.82 4.66
CA GLY A 178 7.47 18.09 4.70
C GLY A 178 8.91 17.97 5.23
N ARG A 179 9.53 16.77 5.18
CA ARG A 179 10.94 16.59 5.56
C ARG A 179 11.92 17.19 4.56
N LEU A 180 11.44 17.51 3.36
CA LEU A 180 12.20 18.03 2.25
C LEU A 180 11.49 19.26 1.70
N VAL A 181 12.25 20.33 1.44
CA VAL A 181 11.79 21.51 0.72
C VAL A 181 12.86 21.93 -0.28
N CYS A 182 12.51 21.95 -1.55
CA CYS A 182 13.37 22.40 -2.63
C CYS A 182 13.34 23.93 -2.71
N THR A 183 14.51 24.56 -2.57
CA THR A 183 14.64 26.03 -2.60
C THR A 183 14.99 26.59 -3.98
N SER A 184 15.35 25.73 -4.94
CA SER A 184 15.77 26.14 -6.29
C SER A 184 15.44 25.07 -7.34
N ALA A 185 15.41 25.44 -8.62
CA ALA A 185 15.24 24.50 -9.72
C ALA A 185 16.32 23.41 -9.73
N LYS A 186 17.58 23.78 -9.44
CA LYS A 186 18.69 22.83 -9.30
C LYS A 186 18.45 21.83 -8.16
N ALA A 187 17.92 22.28 -7.02
CA ALA A 187 17.56 21.38 -5.92
C ALA A 187 16.42 20.43 -6.32
N ARG A 188 15.39 20.93 -7.03
CA ARG A 188 14.30 20.10 -7.57
C ARG A 188 14.83 19.01 -8.51
N ALA A 189 15.71 19.38 -9.44
CA ALA A 189 16.32 18.44 -10.39
C ALA A 189 17.13 17.34 -9.68
N ARG A 190 17.93 17.68 -8.66
CA ARG A 190 18.70 16.69 -7.88
C ARG A 190 17.81 15.72 -7.11
N VAL A 191 16.76 16.23 -6.47
CA VAL A 191 15.78 15.40 -5.75
C VAL A 191 15.05 14.48 -6.72
N ALA A 192 14.60 15.00 -7.86
CA ALA A 192 13.87 14.26 -8.87
C ALA A 192 14.72 13.17 -9.55
N ALA A 193 16.00 13.46 -9.83
CA ALA A 193 16.94 12.46 -10.33
C ALA A 193 17.08 11.31 -9.31
N ARG A 194 17.33 11.64 -8.04
CA ARG A 194 17.49 10.63 -6.99
C ARG A 194 16.22 9.79 -6.76
N LEU A 195 15.04 10.43 -6.74
CA LEU A 195 13.76 9.73 -6.67
C LEU A 195 13.58 8.77 -7.85
N GLY A 196 13.94 9.21 -9.06
CA GLY A 196 13.86 8.38 -10.26
C GLY A 196 14.77 7.15 -10.20
N ASP A 197 16.02 7.32 -9.77
CA ASP A 197 16.98 6.22 -9.65
C ASP A 197 16.55 5.19 -8.61
N GLU A 198 16.13 5.64 -7.43
CA GLU A 198 15.65 4.76 -6.36
C GLU A 198 14.32 4.09 -6.72
N ALA A 199 13.41 4.80 -7.41
CA ALA A 199 12.16 4.22 -7.92
C ALA A 199 12.42 3.09 -8.92
N ARG A 200 13.38 3.30 -9.85
CA ARG A 200 13.78 2.27 -10.81
C ARG A 200 14.32 1.03 -10.09
N GLN A 201 15.18 1.20 -9.09
CA GLN A 201 15.71 0.09 -8.31
C GLN A 201 14.63 -0.67 -7.53
N LEU A 202 13.67 0.04 -6.92
CA LEU A 202 12.53 -0.60 -6.24
C LEU A 202 11.65 -1.38 -7.23
N ARG A 203 11.35 -0.80 -8.39
CA ARG A 203 10.62 -1.47 -9.47
C ARG A 203 11.33 -2.76 -9.90
N GLU A 204 12.62 -2.69 -10.17
CA GLU A 204 13.43 -3.86 -10.56
C GLU A 204 13.43 -4.92 -9.46
N LEU A 205 13.56 -4.51 -8.20
CA LEU A 205 13.50 -5.41 -7.04
C LEU A 205 12.15 -6.14 -6.98
N PHE A 206 11.04 -5.43 -6.98
CA PHE A 206 9.72 -6.04 -6.85
C PHE A 206 9.28 -6.81 -8.10
N THR A 207 9.79 -6.45 -9.28
CA THR A 207 9.65 -7.25 -10.51
C THR A 207 10.36 -8.60 -10.34
N ARG A 208 11.61 -8.63 -9.83
CA ARG A 208 12.33 -9.89 -9.58
C ARG A 208 11.67 -10.76 -8.50
N LEU A 209 10.95 -10.14 -7.56
CA LEU A 209 10.23 -10.85 -6.51
C LEU A 209 8.84 -11.34 -6.95
N ASP A 210 8.44 -11.12 -8.20
CA ASP A 210 7.14 -11.49 -8.77
C ASP A 210 5.96 -10.80 -8.07
N SER A 211 6.08 -9.48 -7.85
CA SER A 211 4.98 -8.65 -7.36
C SER A 211 3.84 -8.55 -8.38
N ALA A 212 2.63 -8.94 -7.99
CA ALA A 212 1.41 -8.75 -8.79
C ALA A 212 0.84 -7.31 -8.74
N SER A 213 1.61 -6.33 -8.29
CA SER A 213 1.21 -4.91 -8.17
C SER A 213 2.08 -3.93 -8.98
N PRO A 214 2.27 -4.11 -10.30
CA PRO A 214 3.07 -3.19 -11.13
C PRO A 214 2.46 -1.78 -11.27
N TRP A 215 1.16 -1.63 -11.00
CA TRP A 215 0.48 -0.33 -11.00
C TRP A 215 1.13 0.66 -10.01
N LEU A 216 1.73 0.15 -8.92
CA LEU A 216 2.45 0.94 -7.92
C LEU A 216 3.72 1.58 -8.47
N ASP A 217 4.35 0.99 -9.49
CA ASP A 217 5.64 1.45 -10.03
C ASP A 217 5.57 2.88 -10.60
N SER A 218 4.35 3.31 -10.96
CA SER A 218 4.11 4.66 -11.49
C SER A 218 4.12 5.75 -10.41
N VAL A 219 3.96 5.41 -9.13
CA VAL A 219 3.69 6.41 -8.08
C VAL A 219 4.84 7.39 -7.89
N VAL A 220 6.07 6.89 -7.76
CA VAL A 220 7.25 7.77 -7.57
C VAL A 220 7.57 8.56 -8.83
N PRO A 221 7.51 7.99 -10.05
CA PRO A 221 7.58 8.75 -11.30
C PRO A 221 6.58 9.91 -11.38
N ARG A 222 5.29 9.69 -11.05
CA ARG A 222 4.28 10.77 -11.04
C ARG A 222 4.66 11.89 -10.06
N LEU A 223 5.07 11.52 -8.84
CA LEU A 223 5.50 12.50 -7.83
C LEU A 223 6.77 13.26 -8.25
N ARG A 224 7.70 12.58 -8.93
CA ARG A 224 8.92 13.16 -9.50
C ARG A 224 8.58 14.22 -10.55
N GLU A 225 7.65 13.95 -11.47
CA GLU A 225 7.26 14.91 -12.50
C GLU A 225 6.69 16.19 -11.89
N LEU A 226 5.83 16.06 -10.87
CA LEU A 226 5.30 17.22 -10.12
C LEU A 226 6.38 18.06 -9.42
N LEU A 227 7.58 17.53 -9.19
CA LEU A 227 8.72 18.30 -8.67
C LEU A 227 9.49 19.05 -9.76
N VAL A 228 9.51 18.58 -11.01
CA VAL A 228 10.36 19.15 -12.08
C VAL A 228 9.61 20.04 -13.06
N LEU A 229 8.36 19.71 -13.40
CA LEU A 229 7.56 20.44 -14.39
C LEU A 229 7.45 21.92 -14.02
N GLU A 230 7.73 22.85 -14.94
CA GLU A 230 7.81 24.28 -14.59
C GLU A 230 6.47 25.00 -14.70
N ASP A 231 5.68 24.66 -15.72
CA ASP A 231 4.43 25.34 -16.06
C ASP A 231 3.24 24.86 -15.23
N THR A 232 2.35 25.80 -14.86
CA THR A 232 1.12 25.49 -14.11
C THR A 232 0.25 24.50 -14.87
N ALA A 233 0.07 24.68 -16.18
CA ALA A 233 -0.75 23.79 -17.00
C ALA A 233 -0.19 22.37 -17.03
N ALA A 234 1.12 22.20 -17.16
CA ALA A 234 1.77 20.89 -17.10
C ALA A 234 1.59 20.23 -15.72
N LEU A 235 1.71 21.00 -14.64
CA LEU A 235 1.44 20.52 -13.28
C LEU A 235 -0.03 20.10 -13.11
N GLN A 236 -0.98 20.84 -13.67
CA GLN A 236 -2.40 20.47 -13.65
C GLN A 236 -2.66 19.15 -14.38
N MET A 237 -2.08 18.97 -15.57
CA MET A 237 -2.19 17.73 -16.34
C MET A 237 -1.61 16.53 -15.57
N GLU A 238 -0.45 16.71 -14.94
CA GLU A 238 0.19 15.65 -14.16
C GLU A 238 -0.59 15.32 -12.88
N VAL A 239 -1.22 16.31 -12.23
CA VAL A 239 -2.16 16.07 -11.11
C VAL A 239 -3.38 15.27 -11.60
N GLY A 240 -3.90 15.56 -12.78
CA GLY A 240 -4.99 14.79 -13.39
C GLY A 240 -4.58 13.34 -13.67
N ALA A 241 -3.40 13.12 -14.26
CA ALA A 241 -2.86 11.78 -14.50
C ALA A 241 -2.64 11.01 -13.18
N LEU A 242 -2.10 11.67 -12.15
CA LEU A 242 -1.93 11.08 -10.82
C LEU A 242 -3.28 10.68 -10.21
N ALA A 243 -4.32 11.51 -10.35
CA ALA A 243 -5.65 11.21 -9.81
C ALA A 243 -6.34 10.05 -10.53
N ARG A 244 -6.12 9.92 -11.85
CA ARG A 244 -6.60 8.78 -12.63
C ARG A 244 -5.92 7.48 -12.21
N ASP A 245 -4.59 7.50 -12.10
CA ASP A 245 -3.81 6.32 -11.76
C ASP A 245 -3.98 5.93 -10.27
N PHE A 246 -4.23 6.93 -9.40
CA PHE A 246 -4.46 6.77 -7.95
C PHE A 246 -5.68 7.55 -7.46
N PRO A 247 -6.90 7.00 -7.60
CA PRO A 247 -8.15 7.70 -7.24
C PRO A 247 -8.31 8.02 -5.74
N ASP A 248 -7.47 7.45 -4.87
CA ASP A 248 -7.44 7.77 -3.44
C ASP A 248 -6.52 8.95 -3.09
N VAL A 249 -5.87 9.58 -4.09
CA VAL A 249 -5.16 10.85 -3.91
C VAL A 249 -6.14 11.95 -3.50
N ARG A 250 -5.67 12.87 -2.67
CA ARG A 250 -6.49 13.94 -2.09
C ARG A 250 -5.70 15.24 -2.14
N ARG A 251 -6.41 16.37 -2.07
CA ARG A 251 -5.84 17.71 -2.09
C ARG A 251 -4.67 17.90 -1.11
N ARG A 252 -4.74 17.29 0.07
CA ARG A 252 -3.66 17.33 1.08
C ARG A 252 -2.36 16.69 0.61
N HIS A 253 -2.41 15.61 -0.18
CA HIS A 253 -1.21 14.92 -0.69
C HIS A 253 -0.51 15.80 -1.74
N VAL A 254 -1.28 16.35 -2.68
CA VAL A 254 -0.76 17.29 -3.68
C VAL A 254 -0.23 18.57 -3.02
N ALA A 255 -0.96 19.12 -2.04
CA ALA A 255 -0.52 20.31 -1.31
C ALA A 255 0.84 20.11 -0.62
N ALA A 256 1.05 18.95 0.04
CA ALA A 256 2.32 18.62 0.68
C ALA A 256 3.46 18.47 -0.33
N LEU A 257 3.19 17.92 -1.52
CA LEU A 257 4.17 17.83 -2.58
C LEU A 257 4.53 19.21 -3.16
N LEU A 258 3.56 20.10 -3.32
CA LEU A 258 3.81 21.49 -3.71
C LEU A 258 4.61 22.26 -2.66
N ASP A 259 4.45 21.93 -1.37
CA ASP A 259 5.29 22.45 -0.29
C ASP A 259 6.73 21.92 -0.40
N ALA A 260 6.88 20.62 -0.64
CA ALA A 260 8.19 20.00 -0.87
C ALA A 260 8.88 20.57 -2.12
N ARG A 261 8.11 20.92 -3.15
CA ARG A 261 8.58 21.61 -4.36
C ARG A 261 9.04 23.05 -4.08
N GLY A 262 8.55 23.67 -3.02
CA GLY A 262 8.79 25.08 -2.70
C GLY A 262 7.87 26.06 -3.43
N LEU A 263 6.71 25.63 -3.93
CA LEU A 263 5.75 26.51 -4.60
C LEU A 263 4.95 27.34 -3.58
N ARG A 264 5.38 28.59 -3.38
CA ARG A 264 4.76 29.52 -2.43
C ARG A 264 3.68 30.43 -3.04
N ALA A 265 3.71 30.63 -4.36
CA ALA A 265 2.76 31.49 -5.07
C ALA A 265 1.32 30.95 -4.95
N GLN A 266 0.40 31.77 -4.44
CA GLN A 266 -0.95 31.31 -4.10
C GLN A 266 -1.87 31.11 -5.31
N GLY A 267 -1.71 31.90 -6.38
CA GLY A 267 -2.50 31.75 -7.62
C GLY A 267 -2.29 30.38 -8.28
N PRO A 268 -1.07 30.08 -8.77
CA PRO A 268 -0.76 28.79 -9.39
C PRO A 268 -1.07 27.61 -8.46
N ARG A 269 -0.81 27.76 -7.15
CA ARG A 269 -1.12 26.73 -6.16
C ARG A 269 -2.62 26.43 -6.09
N ARG A 270 -3.48 27.45 -6.13
CA ARG A 270 -4.95 27.26 -6.12
C ARG A 270 -5.43 26.59 -7.40
N GLU A 271 -4.91 27.00 -8.55
CA GLU A 271 -5.23 26.42 -9.87
C GLU A 271 -4.85 24.93 -9.95
N ILE A 272 -3.65 24.56 -9.48
CA ILE A 272 -3.20 23.15 -9.46
C ILE A 272 -4.05 22.30 -8.51
N LEU A 273 -4.38 22.83 -7.33
CA LEU A 273 -5.25 22.12 -6.37
C LEU A 273 -6.73 22.12 -6.78
N GLY A 274 -7.12 22.96 -7.74
CA GLY A 274 -8.46 23.03 -8.34
C GLY A 274 -8.80 21.75 -9.10
N VAL A 275 -7.82 21.17 -9.82
CA VAL A 275 -8.00 19.97 -10.64
C VAL A 275 -8.65 18.81 -9.88
N LEU A 276 -8.25 18.58 -8.62
CA LEU A 276 -8.83 17.50 -7.80
C LEU A 276 -10.26 17.77 -7.34
N GLN A 277 -10.71 19.03 -7.30
CA GLN A 277 -12.10 19.39 -7.01
C GLN A 277 -12.96 19.13 -8.24
N ASP A 278 -12.48 19.50 -9.42
CA ASP A 278 -13.18 19.32 -10.69
C ASP A 278 -13.36 17.82 -10.99
N LEU A 279 -12.33 17.02 -10.75
CA LEU A 279 -12.39 15.56 -10.89
C LEU A 279 -13.25 14.87 -9.81
N GLY A 280 -13.34 15.46 -8.61
CA GLY A 280 -14.17 14.92 -7.52
C GLY A 280 -15.66 15.26 -7.64
N GLY A 281 -16.02 16.20 -8.50
CA GLY A 281 -17.40 16.56 -8.83
C GLY A 281 -17.99 15.81 -10.02
N SER A 282 -17.15 15.11 -10.80
CA SER A 282 -17.61 14.19 -11.85
C SER A 282 -17.92 12.84 -11.21
N GLU A 283 -19.12 12.33 -11.45
CA GLU A 283 -19.79 11.18 -10.82
C GLU A 283 -18.86 10.11 -10.22
N ALA A 284 -19.12 9.80 -8.94
CA ALA A 284 -18.43 8.76 -8.19
C ALA A 284 -18.72 7.38 -8.78
N GLU A 285 -17.91 6.98 -9.76
CA GLU A 285 -17.65 5.57 -10.05
C GLU A 285 -17.33 4.87 -8.72
N PRO A 286 -17.85 3.65 -8.48
CA PRO A 286 -17.58 2.89 -7.27
C PRO A 286 -16.08 2.86 -7.06
N GLY A 287 -15.64 3.49 -5.95
CA GLY A 287 -14.22 3.73 -5.68
C GLY A 287 -13.41 2.46 -5.87
N PRO A 288 -12.15 2.56 -6.31
CA PRO A 288 -11.36 1.40 -6.65
C PRO A 288 -11.41 0.40 -5.49
N PRO A 289 -11.45 -0.90 -5.80
CA PRO A 289 -11.55 -1.91 -4.77
C PRO A 289 -10.51 -1.66 -3.67
N ARG A 290 -10.83 -1.93 -2.40
CA ARG A 290 -9.96 -1.65 -1.24
C ARG A 290 -8.50 -2.12 -1.41
N HIS A 291 -8.28 -3.10 -2.29
CA HIS A 291 -6.98 -3.64 -2.71
C HIS A 291 -6.13 -2.75 -3.64
N ARG A 292 -6.62 -1.58 -4.07
CA ARG A 292 -5.85 -0.57 -4.84
C ARG A 292 -5.85 0.78 -4.15
N THR A 293 -5.42 0.78 -2.89
CA THR A 293 -5.26 2.00 -2.09
C THR A 293 -3.79 2.25 -1.79
N PHE A 294 -3.36 3.50 -1.91
CA PHE A 294 -1.99 3.94 -1.68
C PHE A 294 -1.95 5.24 -0.86
N PHE A 295 -2.57 6.31 -1.36
CA PHE A 295 -2.55 7.62 -0.71
C PHE A 295 -3.42 7.71 0.54
N SER A 296 -4.45 6.88 0.66
CA SER A 296 -5.29 6.81 1.87
C SER A 296 -4.52 6.35 3.11
N GLU A 297 -3.44 5.59 2.94
CA GLU A 297 -2.55 5.14 4.02
C GLU A 297 -1.40 6.11 4.33
N LEU A 298 -1.24 7.16 3.52
CA LEU A 298 -0.23 8.19 3.70
C LEU A 298 -0.81 9.38 4.49
N PRO A 299 -0.41 9.57 5.77
CA PRO A 299 -0.75 10.79 6.49
C PRO A 299 0.06 11.95 5.88
N ALA A 300 -0.59 12.80 5.09
CA ALA A 300 -0.03 14.11 4.74
C ALA A 300 0.04 15.00 5.99
N THR A 301 1.07 15.84 6.06
CA THR A 301 1.16 16.89 7.08
C THR A 301 -0.14 17.71 7.12
N ARG A 302 -0.70 17.88 8.31
CA ARG A 302 -1.74 18.89 8.53
C ARG A 302 -1.10 20.24 8.19
N PRO A 303 -1.75 21.11 7.41
CA PRO A 303 -1.23 22.46 7.22
C PRO A 303 -1.08 23.08 8.61
N VAL A 304 0.12 23.60 8.90
CA VAL A 304 0.29 24.48 10.05
C VAL A 304 -0.65 25.64 9.80
N ARG A 305 -1.77 25.67 10.52
CA ARG A 305 -2.62 26.85 10.58
C ARG A 305 -1.76 27.90 11.25
N CYS A 306 -1.08 28.73 10.46
CA CYS A 306 -0.63 30.02 10.95
C CYS A 306 -1.91 30.78 11.30
N LEU A 307 -2.35 30.69 12.56
CA LEU A 307 -3.30 31.64 13.09
C LEU A 307 -2.67 33.01 12.87
N PRO A 308 -3.36 33.94 12.19
CA PRO A 308 -2.89 35.30 12.13
C PRO A 308 -3.02 35.86 13.55
N PHE A 309 -1.97 35.74 14.35
CA PHE A 309 -1.79 36.58 15.53
C PHE A 309 -1.53 37.98 15.02
N HIS A 310 -2.60 38.70 14.67
CA HIS A 310 -2.58 40.14 14.63
C HIS A 310 -2.44 40.62 16.08
N LEU A 311 -1.20 40.68 16.57
CA LEU A 311 -0.90 41.48 17.75
C LEU A 311 -1.21 42.94 17.38
N PRO A 312 -2.19 43.60 18.01
CA PRO A 312 -2.41 45.02 17.80
C PRO A 312 -1.14 45.75 18.23
N ARG A 313 -0.54 46.50 17.31
CA ARG A 313 0.56 47.42 17.62
C ARG A 313 0.04 48.44 18.62
N LEU A 314 0.35 48.28 19.90
CA LEU A 314 0.19 49.33 20.89
C LEU A 314 1.09 50.50 20.48
N ARG A 315 0.46 51.59 20.01
CA ARG A 315 1.13 52.86 19.75
C ARG A 315 1.55 53.45 21.10
N LEU A 316 2.85 53.47 21.37
CA LEU A 316 3.42 54.29 22.42
C LEU A 316 3.21 55.79 22.07
N PRO A 317 2.75 56.63 23.02
CA PRO A 317 2.59 58.04 22.76
C PRO A 317 3.96 58.71 22.56
N ARG A 318 4.07 59.49 21.48
CA ARG A 318 5.22 60.37 21.20
C ARG A 318 5.36 61.39 22.32
N ARG A 319 6.48 61.36 23.06
CA ARG A 319 6.92 62.49 23.87
C ARG A 319 7.45 63.58 22.95
N SER A 320 6.87 64.77 23.04
CA SER A 320 7.32 65.99 22.37
C SER A 320 8.71 66.41 22.88
N PRO A 321 9.60 66.94 22.04
CA PRO A 321 10.86 67.50 22.49
C PRO A 321 10.62 68.88 23.10
N ALA A 322 11.18 69.13 24.29
CA ALA A 322 11.35 70.47 24.81
C ALA A 322 12.38 71.21 23.94
N ARG A 323 12.04 72.43 23.53
CA ARG A 323 12.92 73.38 22.80
C ARG A 323 13.68 74.27 23.81
N PRO A 324 14.78 74.92 23.37
CA PRO A 324 16.03 75.04 24.12
C PRO A 324 16.00 75.97 25.33
#